data_AF-A0A2S2P0X4-F1
#
_entry.id   AF-A0A2S2P0X4-F1
#
_cell.length_a   1.000
_cell.length_b   1.000
_cell.length_c   1.000
_cell.angle_alpha   90.00
_cell.angle_beta   90.00
_cell.angle_gamma   90.00
#
_symmetry.space_group_name_H-M   'P 1'
#
loop_
_entity.id
_entity.type
_entity.pdbx_description
1 polymer ?
#
loop_
_entity_poly.entity_id
_entity_poly.type
_entity_poly.pdbx_seq_one_letter_code
_entity_poly.pdbx_strand_id
1 'polypeptide(L)'
;MYYYRYKNNTFGWMMTNLLCILQYNMLVHHCYANKLFLFKKLINVIFLEQKEMRFFCPNDCGRSYKHKCSIGRHLKFECGVQPQFVCYICHKKFTDKQSMKRHVYLVHRQLMYNK
;
A
#
# COMPACT_ATOMS: atom_id res chain seq x y z
N MET A 1 -32.38 57.65 -30.46
CA MET A 1 -32.03 57.38 -31.87
C MET A 1 -30.62 56.83 -31.91
N TYR A 2 -30.41 55.61 -32.39
CA TYR A 2 -29.30 55.15 -33.26
C TYR A 2 -29.55 53.65 -33.52
N TYR A 3 -30.00 53.35 -34.74
CA TYR A 3 -30.16 52.01 -35.29
C TYR A 3 -28.80 51.45 -35.69
N TYR A 4 -28.48 50.18 -35.43
CA TYR A 4 -27.70 49.39 -36.38
C TYR A 4 -28.16 47.93 -36.46
N ARG A 5 -28.57 47.59 -37.69
CA ARG A 5 -28.95 46.29 -38.23
C ARG A 5 -27.68 45.51 -38.56
N TYR A 6 -27.44 44.35 -37.95
CA TYR A 6 -26.39 43.44 -38.41
C TYR A 6 -26.99 42.28 -39.19
N LYS A 7 -26.62 42.27 -40.48
CA LYS A 7 -26.81 41.17 -41.43
C LYS A 7 -25.90 40.00 -41.06
N ASN A 8 -26.38 38.79 -41.36
CA ASN A 8 -25.71 37.50 -41.22
C ASN A 8 -24.27 37.50 -41.78
N ASN A 9 -23.32 36.99 -40.99
CA ASN A 9 -22.08 36.39 -41.50
C ASN A 9 -21.63 35.26 -40.54
N THR A 10 -21.84 34.03 -40.98
CA THR A 10 -21.78 32.77 -40.22
C THR A 10 -20.35 32.21 -40.06
N PHE A 11 -19.37 33.04 -39.69
CA PHE A 11 -17.97 32.57 -39.55
C PHE A 11 -17.28 32.94 -38.22
N GLY A 12 -17.81 33.92 -37.46
CA GLY A 12 -17.20 34.37 -36.20
C GLY A 12 -17.62 33.61 -34.93
N TRP A 13 -18.70 32.81 -35.00
CA TRP A 13 -19.28 32.13 -33.82
C TRP A 13 -18.62 30.78 -33.49
N MET A 14 -17.73 30.27 -34.34
CA MET A 14 -17.10 28.96 -34.12
C MET A 14 -15.82 29.03 -33.26
N MET A 15 -15.21 30.20 -33.09
CA MET A 15 -13.91 30.34 -32.39
C MET A 15 -14.02 30.71 -30.90
N THR A 16 -15.15 31.22 -30.42
CA THR A 16 -15.38 31.52 -28.99
C THR A 16 -15.83 30.28 -28.19
N ASN A 17 -16.36 29.26 -28.87
CA ASN A 17 -16.91 28.07 -28.22
C ASN A 17 -15.81 27.09 -27.78
N LEU A 18 -14.78 26.88 -28.61
CA LEU A 18 -13.63 26.03 -28.29
C LEU A 18 -12.80 26.57 -27.13
N LEU A 19 -12.55 27.88 -27.05
CA LEU A 19 -11.79 28.49 -25.94
C LEU A 19 -12.55 28.38 -24.61
N CYS A 20 -13.88 28.53 -24.62
CA CYS A 20 -14.73 28.39 -23.45
C CYS A 20 -14.81 26.92 -22.96
N ILE A 21 -14.93 25.96 -23.90
CA ILE A 21 -14.89 24.53 -23.61
C ILE A 21 -13.50 24.11 -23.09
N LEU A 22 -12.41 24.63 -23.66
CA LEU A 22 -11.06 24.37 -23.17
C LEU A 22 -10.84 24.96 -21.78
N GLN A 23 -11.32 26.18 -21.49
CA GLN A 23 -11.26 26.77 -20.15
C GLN A 23 -12.10 25.98 -19.14
N TYR A 24 -13.33 25.58 -19.48
CA TYR A 24 -14.15 24.72 -18.64
C TYR A 24 -13.50 23.35 -18.41
N ASN A 25 -13.00 22.68 -19.46
CA ASN A 25 -12.32 21.40 -19.35
C ASN A 25 -11.02 21.50 -18.55
N MET A 26 -10.27 22.60 -18.66
CA MET A 26 -9.06 22.85 -17.86
C MET A 26 -9.40 23.12 -16.39
N LEU A 27 -10.45 23.88 -16.10
CA LEU A 27 -10.93 24.12 -14.74
C LEU A 27 -11.50 22.86 -14.11
N VAL A 28 -12.24 22.06 -14.88
CA VAL A 28 -12.81 20.77 -14.47
C VAL A 28 -11.70 19.74 -14.28
N HIS A 29 -10.72 19.63 -15.19
CA HIS A 29 -9.55 18.77 -15.04
C HIS A 29 -8.68 19.21 -13.85
N HIS A 30 -8.47 20.51 -13.63
CA HIS A 30 -7.78 21.05 -12.46
C HIS A 30 -8.57 20.83 -11.16
N CYS A 31 -9.91 20.88 -11.20
CA CYS A 31 -10.77 20.56 -10.06
C CYS A 31 -10.73 19.05 -9.73
N TYR A 32 -10.83 18.17 -10.74
CA TYR A 32 -10.67 16.73 -10.57
C TYR A 32 -9.27 16.36 -10.10
N ALA A 33 -8.23 16.99 -10.65
CA ALA A 33 -6.85 16.81 -10.22
C ALA A 33 -6.63 17.29 -8.78
N ASN A 34 -7.21 18.42 -8.38
CA ASN A 34 -7.19 18.89 -6.99
C ASN A 34 -7.96 17.93 -6.06
N LYS A 35 -9.14 17.45 -6.47
CA LYS A 35 -9.91 16.46 -5.71
C LYS A 35 -9.16 15.14 -5.57
N LEU A 36 -8.50 14.67 -6.63
CA LEU A 36 -7.66 13.47 -6.62
C LEU A 36 -6.40 13.67 -5.78
N PHE A 37 -5.78 14.85 -5.84
CA PHE A 37 -4.63 15.23 -5.02
C PHE A 37 -4.99 15.31 -3.53
N LEU A 38 -6.11 15.96 -3.19
CA LEU A 38 -6.64 16.03 -1.84
C LEU A 38 -7.08 14.65 -1.33
N PHE A 39 -7.68 13.81 -2.18
CA PHE A 39 -8.00 12.43 -1.84
C PHE A 39 -6.75 11.59 -1.59
N LYS A 40 -5.73 11.68 -2.46
CA LYS A 40 -4.42 11.05 -2.23
C LYS A 40 -3.75 11.58 -0.95
N LYS A 41 -3.86 12.87 -0.67
CA LYS A 41 -3.35 13.50 0.56
C LYS A 41 -4.08 12.96 1.79
N LEU A 42 -5.41 12.84 1.76
CA LEU A 42 -6.21 12.23 2.82
C LEU A 42 -5.86 10.76 3.03
N ILE A 43 -5.76 9.98 1.96
CA ILE A 43 -5.38 8.56 2.04
C ILE A 43 -3.97 8.41 2.61
N ASN A 44 -3.02 9.28 2.23
CA ASN A 44 -1.69 9.31 2.82
C ASN A 44 -1.73 9.66 4.31
N VAL A 45 -2.52 10.67 4.74
CA VAL A 45 -2.68 11.03 6.16
C VAL A 45 -3.29 9.88 6.96
N ILE A 46 -4.37 9.27 6.47
CA ILE A 46 -5.01 8.09 7.09
C ILE A 46 -4.01 6.92 7.18
N PHE A 47 -3.20 6.70 6.15
CA PHE A 47 -2.18 5.65 6.14
C PHE A 47 -1.00 5.96 7.08
N LEU A 48 -0.66 7.23 7.28
CA LEU A 48 0.36 7.67 8.24
C LEU A 48 -0.11 7.52 9.69
N GLU A 49 -1.37 7.82 9.98
CA GLU A 49 -1.99 7.59 11.30
C GLU A 49 -2.10 6.09 11.63
N GLN A 50 -2.30 5.23 10.64
CA GLN A 50 -2.31 3.77 10.81
C GLN A 50 -0.92 3.13 10.91
N LYS A 51 0.16 3.87 10.64
CA LYS A 51 1.53 3.34 10.53
C LYS A 51 2.05 2.74 11.85
N GLU A 52 1.48 3.16 12.98
CA GLU A 52 1.86 2.72 14.33
C GLU A 52 0.90 1.66 14.91
N MET A 53 -0.18 1.29 14.21
CA MET A 53 -1.13 0.26 14.66
C MET A 53 -0.48 -1.14 14.58
N ARG A 54 0.13 -1.57 15.69
CA ARG A 54 0.68 -2.92 15.83
C ARG A 54 -0.38 -3.88 16.36
N PHE A 55 -0.31 -5.12 15.90
CA PHE A 55 -1.11 -6.23 16.41
C PHE A 55 -0.37 -6.88 17.59
N PHE A 56 -0.95 -6.79 18.79
CA PHE A 56 -0.37 -7.35 20.01
C PHE A 56 -0.82 -8.79 20.24
N CYS A 57 0.12 -9.61 20.71
CA CYS A 57 -0.11 -10.97 21.18
C CYS A 57 -1.13 -10.97 22.35
N PRO A 58 -2.27 -11.68 22.26
CA PRO A 58 -3.26 -11.74 23.33
C PRO A 58 -2.83 -12.58 24.55
N ASN A 59 -1.76 -13.37 24.42
CA ASN A 59 -1.30 -14.29 25.47
C ASN A 59 -0.23 -13.66 26.39
N ASP A 60 -0.24 -12.33 26.55
CA ASP A 60 0.71 -11.56 27.37
C ASP A 60 2.20 -11.84 27.09
N CYS A 61 2.52 -12.27 25.88
CA CYS A 61 3.89 -12.63 25.50
C CYS A 61 4.79 -11.44 25.15
N GLY A 62 4.26 -10.20 25.24
CA GLY A 62 4.98 -8.95 24.98
C GLY A 62 5.32 -8.67 23.50
N ARG A 63 4.97 -9.58 22.58
CA ARG A 63 5.29 -9.43 21.15
C ARG A 63 4.21 -8.64 20.40
N SER A 64 4.65 -7.83 19.44
CA SER A 64 3.78 -7.06 18.55
C SER A 64 4.23 -7.17 17.09
N TYR A 65 3.27 -7.05 16.17
CA TYR A 65 3.48 -7.30 14.75
C TYR A 65 2.88 -6.19 13.89
N LYS A 66 3.54 -5.84 12.78
CA LYS A 66 3.03 -4.84 11.82
C LYS A 66 1.82 -5.34 11.02
N HIS A 67 1.68 -6.65 10.83
CA HIS A 67 0.70 -7.24 9.93
C HIS A 67 -0.10 -8.34 10.63
N LYS A 68 -1.40 -8.43 10.31
CA LYS A 68 -2.33 -9.45 10.83
C LYS A 68 -1.88 -10.88 10.50
N CYS A 69 -1.30 -11.10 9.31
CA CYS A 69 -0.76 -12.40 8.92
C CYS A 69 0.44 -12.82 9.79
N SER A 70 1.23 -11.87 10.28
CA SER A 70 2.39 -12.15 11.12
C SER A 70 1.99 -12.58 12.53
N ILE A 71 1.04 -11.89 13.17
CA ILE A 71 0.51 -12.32 14.46
C ILE A 71 -0.23 -13.66 14.35
N GLY A 72 -0.97 -13.91 13.26
CA GLY A 72 -1.62 -15.20 13.04
C GLY A 72 -0.62 -16.36 12.97
N ARG A 73 0.52 -16.17 12.29
CA ARG A 73 1.61 -17.16 12.27
C ARG A 73 2.21 -17.36 13.67
N HIS A 74 2.48 -16.27 14.38
CA HIS A 74 3.03 -16.31 15.73
C HIS A 74 2.13 -17.11 16.68
N LEU A 75 0.83 -16.84 16.69
CA LEU A 75 -0.12 -17.55 17.56
C LEU A 75 -0.23 -19.03 17.22
N LYS A 76 -0.16 -19.37 15.92
CA LYS A 76 -0.31 -20.75 15.46
C LYS A 76 0.92 -21.63 15.72
N PHE A 77 2.13 -21.06 15.62
CA PHE A 77 3.36 -21.85 15.55
C PHE A 77 4.43 -21.47 16.55
N GLU A 78 4.29 -20.37 17.29
CA GLU A 78 5.33 -19.91 18.22
C GLU A 78 4.81 -19.72 19.64
N CYS A 79 3.69 -19.03 19.81
CA CYS A 79 3.17 -18.67 21.12
C CYS A 79 2.65 -19.92 21.85
N GLY A 80 3.32 -20.31 22.94
CA GLY A 80 2.93 -21.50 23.72
C GLY A 80 3.19 -22.83 23.00
N VAL A 81 3.86 -22.81 21.84
CA VAL A 81 4.17 -24.01 21.07
C VAL A 81 5.59 -24.46 21.38
N GLN A 82 5.74 -25.71 21.81
CA GLN A 82 7.07 -26.29 22.03
C GLN A 82 7.83 -26.48 20.71
N PRO A 83 9.15 -26.24 20.69
CA PRO A 83 9.93 -26.31 19.48
C PRO A 83 10.09 -27.75 18.99
N GLN A 84 9.35 -28.09 17.93
CA GLN A 84 9.29 -29.43 17.34
C GLN A 84 10.22 -29.62 16.14
N PHE A 85 10.68 -28.54 15.51
CA PHE A 85 11.52 -28.63 14.33
C PHE A 85 12.99 -28.56 14.72
N VAL A 86 13.74 -29.61 14.39
CA VAL A 86 15.15 -29.72 14.75
C VAL A 86 16.01 -29.54 13.50
N CYS A 87 17.04 -28.69 13.60
CA CYS A 87 18.06 -28.62 12.57
C CYS A 87 18.81 -29.97 12.53
N TYR A 88 18.85 -30.62 11.37
CA TYR A 88 19.54 -31.91 11.23
C TYR A 88 21.08 -31.80 11.29
N ILE A 89 21.63 -30.58 11.25
CA ILE A 89 23.07 -30.33 11.25
C ILE A 89 23.58 -29.99 12.65
N CYS A 90 22.93 -29.03 13.33
CA CYS A 90 23.37 -28.56 14.65
C CYS A 90 22.39 -28.86 15.79
N HIS A 91 21.31 -29.60 15.51
CA HIS A 91 20.28 -29.98 16.48
C HIS A 91 19.57 -28.83 17.21
N LYS A 92 19.74 -27.58 16.75
CA LYS A 92 19.00 -26.43 17.26
C LYS A 92 17.49 -26.61 17.00
N LYS A 93 16.68 -26.33 18.03
CA LYS A 93 15.23 -26.47 17.97
C LYS A 93 14.54 -25.16 17.58
N PHE A 94 13.47 -25.28 16.81
CA PHE A 94 12.65 -24.19 16.29
C PHE A 94 11.16 -24.55 16.45
N THR A 95 10.34 -23.52 16.67
CA THR A 95 8.88 -23.66 16.80
C THR A 95 8.18 -23.68 15.44
N ASP A 96 8.79 -23.07 14.41
CA ASP A 96 8.30 -23.06 13.03
C ASP A 96 9.27 -23.67 12.01
N LYS A 97 8.72 -24.35 11.00
CA LYS A 97 9.50 -24.99 9.93
C LYS A 97 10.29 -24.00 9.08
N GLN A 98 9.75 -22.81 8.87
CA GLN A 98 10.35 -21.81 7.99
C GLN A 98 11.58 -21.15 8.64
N SER A 99 11.55 -20.85 9.94
CA SER A 99 12.76 -20.37 10.61
C SER A 99 13.85 -21.42 10.68
N MET A 100 13.51 -22.71 10.86
CA MET A 100 14.51 -23.78 10.75
C MET A 100 15.15 -23.77 9.36
N LYS A 101 14.36 -23.80 8.27
CA LYS A 101 14.89 -23.76 6.89
C LYS A 101 15.79 -22.56 6.64
N ARG A 102 15.34 -21.36 7.04
CA ARG A 102 16.11 -20.12 6.92
C ARG A 102 17.42 -20.19 7.71
N HIS A 103 17.37 -20.74 8.92
CA HIS A 103 18.57 -20.99 9.72
C HIS A 103 19.55 -21.89 8.98
N VAL A 104 19.09 -23.02 8.43
CA VAL A 104 20.01 -23.92 7.71
C VAL A 104 20.58 -23.24 6.46
N TYR A 105 19.79 -22.46 5.72
CA TYR A 105 20.27 -21.69 4.57
C TYR A 105 21.31 -20.62 4.94
N LEU A 106 21.13 -19.90 6.04
CA LEU A 106 22.01 -18.78 6.44
C LEU A 106 23.24 -19.24 7.21
N VAL A 107 23.10 -20.24 8.08
CA VAL A 107 24.15 -20.70 9.00
C VAL A 107 24.90 -21.91 8.46
N HIS A 108 24.21 -22.78 7.71
CA HIS A 108 24.80 -23.99 7.12
C HIS A 108 24.83 -23.92 5.60
N ARG A 109 24.93 -22.71 5.04
CA ARG A 109 24.94 -22.40 3.59
C ARG A 109 25.83 -23.33 2.77
N GLN A 110 27.01 -23.68 3.31
CA GLN A 110 28.02 -24.52 2.64
C GLN A 110 27.59 -25.99 2.49
N LEU A 111 26.58 -26.44 3.24
CA LEU A 111 26.10 -27.83 3.26
C LEU A 111 24.81 -28.02 2.46
N MET A 112 24.26 -26.95 1.87
CA MET A 112 23.03 -26.98 1.05
C MET A 112 23.28 -27.24 -0.44
N TYR A 113 24.53 -27.14 -0.89
CA TYR A 113 24.93 -27.28 -2.30
C TYR A 113 25.56 -28.63 -2.66
N ASN A 114 25.70 -29.55 -1.69
CA ASN A 114 26.29 -30.88 -1.91
C ASN A 114 25.20 -31.98 -1.86
N LYS A 115 24.18 -31.85 -2.71
CA LYS A 115 23.21 -32.93 -2.93
C LYS A 115 23.05 -33.20 -4.41
#